data_AF-A0A932PEL4-F1
#
_entry.id   AF-A0A932PEL4-F1
#
_cell.length_a   1.000
_cell.length_b   1.000
_cell.length_c   1.000
_cell.angle_alpha   90.00
_cell.angle_beta   90.00
_cell.angle_gamma   90.00
#
_symmetry.space_group_name_H-M   'P 1'
#
loop_
_entity.id
_entity.type
_entity.pdbx_description
1 polymer ?
#
loop_
_entity_poly.entity_id
_entity_poly.type
_entity_poly.pdbx_seq_one_letter_code
_entity_poly.pdbx_strand_id
1 'polypeptide(L)' 'MAVTVKKAVLWRREVENQPGALARTLRPLAGAGVDLQIVMGYVYPGQRERAAIEVFPVSGRKAANAANAAGLT' A
#
# COMPACT_ATOMS: atom_id res chain seq x y z
N MET A 1 -24.83 -20.40 5.08
CA MET A 1 -23.51 -19.99 5.60
C MET A 1 -23.55 -18.51 5.90
N ALA A 2 -23.13 -18.06 7.09
CA ALA A 2 -23.11 -16.65 7.43
C ALA A 2 -21.81 -16.01 6.93
N VAL A 3 -21.92 -14.96 6.11
CA VAL A 3 -20.77 -14.16 5.67
C VAL A 3 -20.44 -13.15 6.77
N THR A 4 -19.16 -13.08 7.17
CA THR A 4 -18.68 -12.07 8.12
C THR A 4 -18.04 -10.92 7.38
N VAL A 5 -18.52 -9.69 7.62
CA VAL A 5 -17.97 -8.46 7.05
C VAL A 5 -17.12 -7.76 8.12
N LYS A 6 -15.91 -7.32 7.77
CA LYS A 6 -15.01 -6.57 8.66
C LYS A 6 -14.53 -5.30 7.97
N LYS A 7 -14.29 -4.25 8.75
CA LYS A 7 -13.67 -3.01 8.26
C LYS A 7 -12.18 -3.25 7.98
N ALA A 8 -11.73 -2.96 6.76
CA ALA A 8 -10.32 -2.89 6.41
C ALA A 8 -9.89 -1.42 6.33
N VAL A 9 -8.74 -1.08 6.92
CA VAL A 9 -8.13 0.25 6.80
C VAL A 9 -6.99 0.14 5.79
N LEU A 10 -7.24 0.62 4.58
CA LEU A 10 -6.23 0.66 3.52
C LEU A 10 -5.28 1.83 3.78
N TRP A 11 -3.99 1.56 3.69
CA TRP A 11 -2.96 2.60 3.72
C TRP A 11 -2.59 2.95 2.28
N ARG A 12 -2.53 4.24 1.96
CA ARG A 12 -2.37 4.70 0.59
C ARG A 12 -1.22 5.69 0.46
N ARG A 13 -0.57 5.70 -0.70
CA ARG A 13 0.20 6.85 -1.17
C ARG A 13 -0.02 7.09 -2.65
N GLU A 14 0.18 8.34 -3.04
CA GLU A 14 0.26 8.74 -4.44
C GLU A 14 1.73 8.77 -4.91
N VAL A 15 1.96 8.35 -6.14
CA VAL A 15 3.26 8.30 -6.79
C VAL A 15 3.18 8.81 -8.22
N GLU A 16 4.32 9.16 -8.78
CA GLU A 16 4.46 9.25 -10.23
C GLU A 16 4.29 7.86 -10.87
N ASN A 17 3.56 7.81 -11.97
CA ASN A 17 3.33 6.59 -12.74
C ASN A 17 4.56 6.24 -13.60
N GLN A 18 5.60 5.74 -12.94
CA GLN A 18 6.85 5.36 -13.59
C GLN A 18 7.32 3.96 -13.17
N PRO A 19 8.12 3.30 -14.01
CA PRO A 19 8.67 1.99 -13.70
C PRO A 19 9.33 1.93 -12.30
N GLY A 20 8.98 0.87 -11.57
CA GLY A 20 9.51 0.60 -10.24
C GLY A 20 8.89 1.42 -9.09
N ALA A 21 7.92 2.30 -9.34
CA ALA A 21 7.27 3.06 -8.26
C ALA A 21 6.62 2.14 -7.20
N LEU A 22 5.93 1.08 -7.64
CA LEU A 22 5.38 0.06 -6.74
C LEU A 22 6.48 -0.68 -5.96
N ALA A 23 7.52 -1.15 -6.64
CA ALA A 23 8.63 -1.88 -6.01
C ALA A 23 9.34 -1.03 -4.96
N ARG A 24 9.62 0.26 -5.26
CA ARG A 24 10.21 1.21 -4.30
C ARG A 24 9.32 1.42 -3.08
N THR A 25 8.01 1.45 -3.27
CA THR A 25 7.03 1.62 -2.18
C THR A 25 6.93 0.37 -1.30
N LEU A 26 6.99 -0.83 -1.87
CA LEU A 26 6.89 -2.09 -1.11
C LEU A 26 8.19 -2.50 -0.43
N ARG A 27 9.35 -1.98 -0.86
CA ARG A 27 10.67 -2.37 -0.33
C ARG A 27 10.80 -2.24 1.19
N PRO A 28 10.37 -1.14 1.85
CA PRO A 28 10.44 -1.02 3.31
C PRO A 28 9.54 -2.03 4.04
N LEU A 29 8.34 -2.29 3.51
CA LEU A 29 7.39 -3.27 4.06
C LEU A 29 7.95 -4.69 3.97
N ALA A 30 8.53 -5.05 2.82
CA ALA A 30 9.18 -6.35 2.63
C ALA A 30 10.40 -6.52 3.55
N GLY A 31 11.25 -5.48 3.68
CA GLY A 31 12.38 -5.49 4.61
C GLY A 31 11.96 -5.60 6.08
N ALA A 32 10.77 -5.11 6.42
CA ALA A 32 10.16 -5.29 7.73
C ALA A 32 9.43 -6.63 7.89
N GLY A 33 9.39 -7.49 6.87
CA GLY A 33 8.68 -8.77 6.90
C GLY A 33 7.17 -8.62 7.08
N VAL A 34 6.58 -7.56 6.54
CA VAL A 34 5.12 -7.35 6.57
C VAL A 34 4.46 -8.28 5.56
N ASP A 35 3.49 -9.06 6.04
CA ASP A 35 2.67 -9.95 5.21
C ASP A 35 1.40 -9.20 4.75
N LEU A 36 1.38 -8.83 3.47
CA LEU A 36 0.29 -8.07 2.86
C LEU A 36 -0.73 -9.01 2.21
N GLN A 37 -1.99 -8.80 2.50
CA GLN A 37 -3.11 -9.52 1.89
C GLN A 37 -3.65 -8.81 0.64
N ILE A 38 -3.52 -7.49 0.60
CA ILE A 38 -3.98 -6.63 -0.49
C ILE A 38 -2.85 -5.72 -0.90
N VAL A 39 -2.59 -5.69 -2.21
CA VAL A 39 -1.76 -4.69 -2.87
C VAL A 39 -2.51 -4.25 -4.12
N MET A 40 -2.89 -2.98 -4.18
CA MET A 40 -3.52 -2.39 -5.37
C MET A 40 -2.66 -1.26 -5.88
N GLY A 41 -2.44 -1.24 -7.20
CA GLY A 41 -1.76 -0.15 -7.89
C GLY A 41 -2.59 0.25 -9.09
N TYR A 42 -2.97 1.52 -9.19
CA TYR A 42 -3.79 2.01 -10.29
C TYR A 42 -3.46 3.46 -10.64
N VAL A 43 -3.63 3.80 -11.92
CA VAL A 43 -3.45 5.16 -12.43
C VAL A 43 -4.76 5.91 -12.26
N TYR A 44 -4.71 7.18 -11.88
CA TYR A 44 -5.93 7.96 -11.76
C TYR A 44 -6.55 8.24 -13.14
N PRO A 45 -7.87 8.03 -13.30
CA PRO A 45 -8.56 8.41 -14.52
C PRO A 45 -8.32 9.90 -14.83
N GLY A 46 -7.85 10.18 -16.05
CA GLY A 46 -7.54 11.55 -16.49
C GLY A 46 -6.18 12.10 -16.07
N GLN A 47 -5.42 11.42 -15.19
CA GLN A 47 -4.07 11.83 -14.76
C GLN A 47 -3.08 10.69 -14.95
N ARG A 48 -2.62 10.48 -16.19
CA ARG A 48 -1.73 9.37 -16.55
C ARG A 48 -0.37 9.39 -15.86
N GLU A 49 0.07 10.56 -15.39
CA GLU A 49 1.33 10.76 -14.68
C GLU A 49 1.26 10.38 -13.19
N ARG A 50 0.07 10.16 -12.63
CA ARG A 50 -0.13 9.88 -11.20
C ARG A 50 -0.77 8.51 -11.00
N ALA A 51 -0.25 7.76 -10.03
CA ALA A 51 -0.80 6.48 -9.61
C ALA A 51 -0.97 6.43 -8.10
N ALA A 52 -1.95 5.67 -7.64
CA ALA A 52 -2.13 5.33 -6.24
C ALA A 52 -1.60 3.92 -5.98
N ILE A 53 -1.03 3.73 -4.80
CA ILE A 53 -0.67 2.43 -4.26
C ILE A 53 -1.38 2.28 -2.91
N GLU A 54 -2.15 1.21 -2.76
CA GLU A 54 -2.89 0.87 -1.55
C GLU A 54 -2.46 -0.50 -1.03
N VAL A 55 -2.29 -0.61 0.28
CA VAL A 55 -1.86 -1.85 0.94
C VAL A 55 -2.68 -2.16 2.19
N PHE A 56 -2.82 -3.45 2.47
CA PHE A 56 -3.40 -3.96 3.71
C PHE A 56 -2.93 -5.41 3.96
N PRO A 57 -2.79 -5.85 5.22
CA PRO A 57 -2.87 -5.05 6.45
C PRO A 57 -1.58 -4.31 6.77
N VAL A 58 -1.71 -3.17 7.46
CA VAL A 58 -0.60 -2.50 8.16
C VAL A 58 -0.95 -2.50 9.64
N SER A 59 -0.42 -3.47 10.37
CA SER A 59 -0.76 -3.69 11.78
C SER A 59 0.48 -3.79 12.67
N GLY A 60 0.42 -3.15 13.83
CA GLY A 60 1.51 -3.12 14.80
C GLY A 60 2.60 -2.11 14.43
N ARG A 61 3.48 -1.83 15.41
CA ARG A 61 4.48 -0.76 15.33
C ARG A 61 5.45 -0.93 14.17
N LYS A 62 5.94 -2.15 13.93
CA LYS A 62 6.93 -2.44 12.89
C LYS A 62 6.38 -2.15 11.48
N ALA A 63 5.17 -2.63 11.20
CA ALA A 63 4.51 -2.42 9.92
C ALA A 63 4.17 -0.93 9.72
N ALA A 64 3.62 -0.27 10.75
CA ALA A 64 3.29 1.16 10.68
C ALA A 64 4.54 2.02 10.41
N ASN A 65 5.65 1.74 11.08
CA ASN A 65 6.91 2.47 10.85
C ASN A 65 7.44 2.24 9.42
N ALA A 66 7.36 1.01 8.90
CA ALA A 66 7.76 0.69 7.53
C ALA A 66 6.84 1.35 6.48
N ALA A 67 5.53 1.38 6.73
CA ALA A 67 4.55 2.05 5.88
C ALA A 67 4.80 3.57 5.83
N ASN A 68 5.02 4.20 7.00
CA ASN A 68 5.39 5.61 7.09
C ASN A 68 6.69 5.92 6.34
N ALA A 69 7.72 5.07 6.48
CA ALA A 69 8.97 5.22 5.73
C ALA A 69 8.78 5.09 4.20
N ALA A 70 7.75 4.35 3.77
CA ALA A 70 7.32 4.26 2.38
C ALA A 70 6.36 5.38 1.97
N GLY A 71 6.02 6.35 2.85
CA GLY A 71 5.09 7.44 2.57
C GLY A 71 3.62 7.02 2.50
N LEU A 72 3.27 5.83 3.00
CA LEU A 72 1.90 5.36 3.09
C LEU A 72 1.25 5.89 4.38
N THR A 73 -0.02 6.29 4.30
CA THR A 73 -0.84 6.76 5.43
C THR A 73 -2.29 6.34 5.29
#